data_AF-A0A6H9HID2-F1
#
_entry.id   AF-A0A6H9HID2-F1
#
_cell.length_a   1.000
_cell.length_b   1.000
_cell.length_c   1.000
_cell.angle_alpha   90.00
_cell.angle_beta   90.00
_cell.angle_gamma   90.00
#
_symmetry.space_group_name_H-M   'P 1'
#
loop_
_entity.id
_entity.type
_entity.pdbx_description
1 polymer ?
#
loop_
_entity_poly.entity_id
_entity_poly.type
_entity_poly.pdbx_seq_one_letter_code
_entity_poly.pdbx_strand_id
1 'polypeptide(L)'
;MTETAHQCFTASSSAYMRNLTADDRREECIAIHYQAAPEDLGDGRKSVSLRAPVLIVSLWMSEQKAIADKVARILNAHWDDPAFADQPESEAA
;
A
#
# COMPACT_ATOMS: atom_id res chain seq x y z
N MET A 1 11.61 -16.77 17.68
CA MET A 1 10.54 -16.09 16.91
C MET A 1 11.13 -15.79 15.56
N THR A 2 10.55 -16.29 14.47
CA THR A 2 11.01 -15.98 13.11
C THR A 2 10.72 -14.52 12.84
N GLU A 3 11.76 -13.68 12.81
CA GLU A 3 11.67 -12.28 12.40
C GLU A 3 11.14 -12.26 10.97
N THR A 4 9.84 -12.01 10.84
CA THR A 4 9.23 -11.84 9.53
C THR A 4 9.57 -10.41 9.12
N ALA A 5 10.28 -10.25 8.01
CA ALA A 5 10.65 -8.94 7.49
C ALA A 5 9.39 -8.05 7.37
N HIS A 6 9.50 -6.80 7.79
CA HIS A 6 8.39 -5.84 7.74
C HIS A 6 7.89 -5.68 6.30
N GLN A 7 6.58 -5.71 6.10
CA GLN A 7 5.96 -5.45 4.80
C GLN A 7 5.36 -4.05 4.82
N CYS A 8 5.93 -3.14 4.02
CA CYS A 8 5.45 -1.77 3.89
C CYS A 8 4.06 -1.71 3.24
N PHE A 9 3.79 -2.61 2.27
CA PHE A 9 2.54 -2.61 1.53
C PHE A 9 1.65 -3.80 1.91
N THR A 10 0.39 -3.51 2.24
CA THR A 10 -0.61 -4.54 2.57
C THR A 10 -1.93 -4.29 1.85
N ALA A 11 -2.53 -5.32 1.28
CA ALA A 11 -3.86 -5.22 0.70
C ALA A 11 -4.93 -5.60 1.73
N SER A 12 -5.91 -4.71 1.94
CA SER A 12 -7.04 -4.99 2.82
C SER A 12 -8.30 -4.30 2.33
N SER A 13 -9.45 -4.81 2.80
CA SER A 13 -10.72 -4.09 2.69
C SER A 13 -10.58 -2.69 3.28
N SER A 14 -11.22 -1.74 2.64
CA SER A 14 -11.17 -0.32 2.97
C SER A 14 -12.50 0.33 2.62
N ALA A 15 -12.98 1.24 3.46
CA ALA A 15 -14.14 2.05 3.15
C ALA A 15 -13.65 3.41 2.65
N TYR A 16 -13.97 3.74 1.39
CA TYR A 16 -13.63 5.04 0.82
C TYR A 16 -14.88 5.70 0.26
N MET A 17 -15.17 6.93 0.71
CA MET A 17 -16.29 7.68 0.16
C MET A 17 -15.96 8.10 -1.26
N ARG A 18 -16.70 7.55 -2.22
CA ARG A 18 -16.66 7.93 -3.63
C ARG A 18 -18.06 8.31 -4.09
N ASN A 19 -18.15 9.09 -5.16
CA ASN A 19 -19.41 9.39 -5.82
C ASN A 19 -19.86 8.19 -6.68
N LEU A 20 -20.11 7.06 -6.02
CA LEU A 20 -20.51 5.78 -6.60
C LEU A 20 -22.00 5.53 -6.38
N THR A 21 -22.58 4.62 -7.19
CA THR A 21 -23.97 4.22 -7.02
C THR A 21 -24.19 3.49 -5.69
N ALA A 22 -25.45 3.33 -5.28
CA ALA A 22 -25.77 2.62 -4.05
C ALA A 22 -25.35 1.13 -4.08
N ASP A 23 -25.30 0.53 -5.27
CA ASP A 23 -24.91 -0.87 -5.43
C ASP A 23 -23.39 -1.02 -5.42
N ASP A 24 -22.66 -0.14 -6.12
CA ASP A 24 -21.19 -0.08 -6.08
C ASP A 24 -20.64 0.13 -4.66
N ARG A 25 -21.37 0.86 -3.80
CA ARG A 25 -20.95 1.10 -2.41
C ARG A 25 -21.11 -0.11 -1.48
N ARG A 26 -21.92 -1.10 -1.87
CA ARG A 26 -22.11 -2.34 -1.10
C ARG A 26 -21.07 -3.40 -1.46
N GLU A 27 -20.43 -3.25 -2.62
CA GLU A 27 -19.33 -4.11 -3.04
C GLU A 27 -18.10 -3.93 -2.15
N GLU A 28 -17.30 -4.99 -2.05
CA GLU A 28 -16.05 -4.96 -1.30
C GLU A 28 -15.05 -4.02 -1.98
N CYS A 29 -14.57 -3.01 -1.25
CA CYS A 29 -13.54 -2.10 -1.74
C CYS A 29 -12.18 -2.54 -1.18
N ILE A 30 -11.26 -2.93 -2.06
CA ILE A 30 -9.90 -3.33 -1.68
C ILE A 30 -8.91 -2.20 -1.99
N ALA A 31 -8.08 -1.86 -1.01
CA ALA A 31 -6.98 -0.92 -1.18
C ALA A 31 -5.66 -1.51 -0.71
N ILE A 32 -4.59 -1.10 -1.36
CA ILE A 32 -3.22 -1.29 -0.93
C ILE A 32 -2.87 -0.12 0.00
N HIS A 33 -2.46 -0.46 1.20
CA HIS A 33 -2.05 0.48 2.23
C HIS A 33 -0.54 0.48 2.36
N TYR A 34 0.02 1.66 2.55
CA TYR A 34 1.40 1.85 2.95
C TYR A 34 1.48 2.07 4.46
N GLN A 35 2.47 1.45 5.10
CA GLN A 35 2.88 1.73 6.46
C GLN A 35 4.39 1.48 6.61
N ALA A 36 5.16 2.54 6.84
CA ALA A 36 6.58 2.43 7.16
C ALA A 36 6.80 1.66 8.47
N ALA A 37 7.93 0.97 8.57
CA ALA A 37 8.31 0.27 9.79
C ALA A 37 8.37 1.25 10.98
N PRO A 38 7.99 0.82 12.20
CA PRO A 38 8.16 1.65 13.37
C PRO A 38 9.63 2.00 13.59
N GLU A 39 9.92 3.28 13.85
CA GLU A 39 11.26 3.76 14.14
C GLU A 39 11.48 3.83 15.64
N ASP A 40 12.62 3.34 16.12
CA ASP A 40 13.04 3.52 17.51
C ASP A 40 13.72 4.88 17.66
N LEU A 41 13.21 5.71 18.58
CA LEU A 41 13.70 7.07 18.80
C LEU A 41 14.86 7.14 19.81
N GLY A 42 15.28 6.00 20.39
CA GLY A 42 16.45 5.89 21.28
C GLY A 42 16.20 6.25 22.75
N ASP A 43 15.03 6.78 23.09
CA ASP A 43 14.61 7.08 24.48
C ASP A 43 13.56 6.07 25.01
N GLY A 44 13.46 4.91 24.35
CA GLY A 44 12.47 3.87 24.64
C GLY A 44 11.11 4.11 23.99
N ARG A 45 10.91 5.23 23.27
CA ARG A 45 9.70 5.48 22.47
C ARG A 45 9.86 4.97 21.04
N LYS A 46 8.75 4.52 20.45
CA LYS A 46 8.66 4.15 19.05
C LYS A 46 7.76 5.12 18.31
N SER A 47 8.22 5.64 17.17
CA SER A 47 7.38 6.34 16.22
C SER A 47 6.68 5.33 15.33
N VAL A 48 5.36 5.47 15.16
CA VAL A 48 4.58 4.62 14.25
C VAL A 48 4.04 5.50 13.13
N SER A 49 4.31 5.11 11.89
CA SER A 49 3.80 5.81 10.72
C SER A 49 2.28 5.60 10.56
N LEU A 50 1.64 6.58 9.92
CA LEU A 50 0.24 6.46 9.53
C LEU A 50 0.10 5.33 8.50
N ARG A 51 -0.91 4.48 8.70
CA ARG A 51 -1.34 3.55 7.66
C ARG A 51 -2.26 4.27 6.68
N ALA A 52 -1.76 4.53 5.48
CA ALA A 52 -2.49 5.29 4.46
C ALA A 52 -2.84 4.40 3.26
N PRO A 53 -4.08 4.46 2.73
CA PRO A 53 -4.40 3.84 1.45
C PRO A 53 -3.70 4.62 0.33
N VAL A 54 -2.89 3.92 -0.47
CA VAL A 54 -2.09 4.55 -1.55
C VAL A 54 -2.56 4.15 -2.94
N LEU A 55 -3.22 2.99 -3.07
CA LEU A 55 -3.81 2.53 -4.32
C LEU A 55 -5.11 1.78 -4.05
N ILE A 56 -6.13 2.11 -4.82
CA ILE A 56 -7.44 1.44 -4.76
C ILE A 56 -7.55 0.52 -5.97
N VAL A 57 -7.95 -0.73 -5.74
CA VAL A 57 -8.30 -1.63 -6.85
C VAL A 57 -9.74 -1.36 -7.27
N SER A 58 -9.91 -1.11 -8.56
CA SER A 58 -11.20 -0.80 -9.17
C SER A 58 -12.20 -1.93 -8.97
N LEU A 59 -13.45 -1.57 -8.69
CA LEU A 59 -14.57 -2.51 -8.57
C LEU A 59 -14.88 -3.22 -9.90
N TRP A 60 -14.50 -2.62 -11.04
CA TRP A 60 -14.71 -3.18 -12.38
C TRP A 60 -13.70 -4.28 -12.77
N MET A 61 -12.72 -4.56 -11.92
CA MET A 61 -11.79 -5.68 -12.14
C MET A 61 -12.31 -6.93 -11.42
N SER A 62 -12.19 -8.09 -12.06
CA SER A 62 -12.39 -9.38 -11.40
C SER A 62 -11.24 -9.68 -10.41
N GLU A 63 -11.51 -10.48 -9.38
CA GLU A 63 -10.49 -10.95 -8.42
C GLU A 63 -9.69 -9.83 -7.72
N GLN A 64 -10.38 -8.74 -7.37
CA GLN A 64 -9.78 -7.51 -6.82
C GLN A 64 -8.77 -7.77 -5.70
N LYS A 65 -9.10 -8.68 -4.77
CA LYS A 65 -8.21 -9.05 -3.66
C LYS A 65 -6.93 -9.70 -4.14
N ALA A 66 -7.01 -10.67 -5.06
CA ALA A 66 -5.84 -11.37 -5.59
C ALA A 66 -4.93 -10.41 -6.38
N ILE A 67 -5.51 -9.48 -7.12
CA ILE A 67 -4.78 -8.42 -7.82
C ILE A 67 -4.09 -7.50 -6.81
N ALA A 68 -4.81 -7.03 -5.80
CA ALA A 68 -4.26 -6.16 -4.77
C ALA A 68 -3.08 -6.84 -4.03
N ASP A 69 -3.21 -8.12 -3.70
CA ASP A 69 -2.15 -8.91 -3.06
C ASP A 69 -0.93 -9.04 -3.98
N LYS A 70 -1.15 -9.31 -5.26
CA LYS A 70 -0.07 -9.39 -6.25
C LYS A 70 0.68 -8.06 -6.36
N VAL A 71 -0.04 -6.94 -6.44
CA VAL A 71 0.56 -5.61 -6.52
C VAL A 71 1.30 -5.27 -5.23
N ALA A 72 0.72 -5.51 -4.06
CA ALA A 72 1.40 -5.30 -2.77
C ALA A 72 2.71 -6.11 -2.69
N ARG A 73 2.73 -7.35 -3.18
CA ARG A 73 3.96 -8.16 -3.25
C ARG A 73 5.01 -7.56 -4.19
N ILE A 74 4.61 -7.07 -5.36
CA ILE A 74 5.52 -6.40 -6.30
C ILE A 74 6.10 -5.14 -5.64
N LEU A 75 5.26 -4.29 -5.04
CA LEU A 75 5.71 -3.07 -4.38
C LEU A 75 6.69 -3.36 -3.26
N ASN A 76 6.40 -4.33 -2.38
CA ASN A 76 7.35 -4.74 -1.32
C ASN A 76 8.67 -5.28 -1.88
N ALA A 77 8.67 -5.92 -3.05
CA ALA A 77 9.89 -6.46 -3.66
C ALA A 77 10.81 -5.37 -4.25
N HIS A 78 10.25 -4.21 -4.60
CA HIS A 78 10.98 -3.11 -5.26
C HIS A 78 11.07 -1.85 -4.42
N TRP A 79 10.51 -1.83 -3.21
CA TRP A 79 10.42 -0.61 -2.41
C TRP A 79 11.77 -0.02 -2.03
N ASP A 80 12.71 -0.89 -1.66
CA ASP A 80 14.08 -0.51 -1.32
C ASP A 80 15.06 -0.73 -2.48
N ASP A 81 14.55 -0.89 -3.70
CA ASP A 81 15.39 -1.10 -4.87
C ASP A 81 16.11 0.22 -5.23
N PRO A 82 17.45 0.28 -5.10
CA PRO A 82 18.20 1.50 -5.34
C PRO A 82 18.11 1.98 -6.80
N ALA A 83 17.66 1.14 -7.74
CA ALA A 83 17.39 1.57 -9.12
C ALA A 83 16.22 2.58 -9.21
N PHE A 84 15.39 2.68 -8.16
CA PHE A 84 14.26 3.61 -8.06
C PHE A 84 14.48 4.71 -7.02
N ALA A 85 15.64 4.72 -6.33
CA ALA A 85 16.02 5.80 -5.42
C ALA A 85 16.50 7.00 -6.24
N ASP A 86 15.78 8.12 -6.17
CA ASP A 86 16.10 9.41 -6.77
C ASP A 86 16.63 9.34 -8.22
N GLN A 87 15.80 8.83 -9.13
CA GLN A 87 16.00 9.16 -10.54
C GLN A 87 15.74 10.67 -10.70
N PRO A 88 16.72 11.48 -11.15
CA PRO A 88 16.45 12.88 -11.46
C PRO A 88 15.28 12.92 -12.45
N GLU A 89 14.30 13.78 -12.20
CA GLU A 89 13.18 14.01 -13.13
C GLU A 89 13.79 14.22 -14.51
N SER A 90 13.69 13.19 -15.35
CA SER A 90 14.18 13.19 -16.72
C SER A 90 13.66 14.45 -17.38
N GLU A 91 14.54 15.41 -17.70
CA GLU A 91 14.20 16.59 -18.49
C GLU A 91 13.45 16.11 -19.72
N ALA A 92 12.16 16.44 -19.76
CA ALA A 92 11.30 16.16 -20.90
C ALA A 92 11.90 16.90 -22.11
N ALA A 93 12.50 16.14 -23.02
CA ALA A 93 12.95 16.60 -24.33
C ALA A 93 11.79 16.62 -25.33
#